data_AF-A0A3N5DTJ1-F1
#
_entry.id   AF-A0A3N5DTJ1-F1
#
_cell.length_a   1.000
_cell.length_b   1.000
_cell.length_c   1.000
_cell.angle_alpha   90.00
_cell.angle_beta   90.00
_cell.angle_gamma   90.00
#
_symmetry.space_group_name_H-M   'P 1'
#
loop_
_entity.id
_entity.type
_entity.pdbx_description
1 polymer ?
#
loop_
_entity_poly.entity_id
_entity_poly.type
_entity_poly.pdbx_seq_one_letter_code
_entity_poly.pdbx_strand_id
1 'polypeptide(L)'
;MTLSPALLPLLRELGDLKRIRSAGRDGTVATRLFEMAWSAWLAGEDRDTVAMRAMAQALAACRLGDLDHAKLGELGMSGDDRRTALERAVDEIAAPLPDDHAAALKTYLDAPLSPPGPLPDAIAALRHQPRAGVTGPGRPRIMLQPEENHAEHSFLVALYASLLAPFYGAPPARSFWHGMVHHLHSAAMPDAGYTGEVLLGDRLGSVIDRARELALAQLPDKPAAVSREHLLEIADDTTPAARAFHAGDVIDRVVEIEQHLKRGAVTMDVVLGDYGLVHDGPVKPFHDRVLAETGLP
;
A
#
# COMPACT_ATOMS: atom_id res chain seq x y z
N MET A 1 3.67 23.36 4.38
CA MET A 1 4.01 22.45 5.51
C MET A 1 5.34 21.79 5.17
N THR A 2 6.22 21.54 6.15
CA THR A 2 7.47 20.78 5.92
C THR A 2 7.25 19.32 6.25
N LEU A 3 7.83 18.41 5.46
CA LEU A 3 7.77 16.98 5.73
C LEU A 3 8.28 16.69 7.15
N SER A 4 7.51 15.94 7.93
CA SER A 4 7.81 15.66 9.34
C SER A 4 8.22 14.21 9.55
N PRO A 5 9.29 13.93 10.32
CA PRO A 5 9.62 12.57 10.76
C PRO A 5 8.49 11.88 11.53
N ALA A 6 7.53 12.64 12.08
CA ALA A 6 6.37 12.11 12.79
C ALA A 6 5.44 11.26 11.90
N LEU A 7 5.53 11.37 10.57
CA LEU A 7 4.78 10.52 9.63
C LEU A 7 5.33 9.10 9.54
N LEU A 8 6.60 8.88 9.89
CA LEU A 8 7.27 7.60 9.63
C LEU A 8 6.59 6.40 10.33
N PRO A 9 6.12 6.48 11.59
CA PRO A 9 5.33 5.41 12.19
C PRO A 9 4.09 5.04 11.36
N LEU A 10 3.33 6.04 10.90
CA LEU A 10 2.16 5.83 10.04
C LEU A 10 2.54 5.13 8.74
N LEU A 11 3.58 5.61 8.07
CA LEU A 11 4.03 5.05 6.79
C LEU A 11 4.52 3.60 6.97
N ARG A 12 5.20 3.28 8.08
CA ARG A 12 5.61 1.90 8.40
C ARG A 12 4.40 0.97 8.55
N GLU A 13 3.38 1.38 9.29
CA GLU A 13 2.18 0.56 9.50
C GLU A 13 1.36 0.37 8.23
N LEU A 14 1.25 1.40 7.39
CA LEU A 14 0.65 1.25 6.06
C LEU A 14 1.42 0.17 5.28
N GLY A 15 2.75 0.19 5.30
CA GLY A 15 3.60 -0.81 4.67
C GLY A 15 3.32 -2.26 5.10
N ASP A 16 2.73 -2.49 6.29
CA ASP A 16 2.34 -3.81 6.75
C ASP A 16 1.14 -4.39 5.98
N LEU A 17 0.33 -3.56 5.32
CA LEU A 17 -0.79 -4.00 4.50
C LEU A 17 -0.35 -4.91 3.33
N LYS A 18 0.93 -4.85 2.94
CA LYS A 18 1.57 -5.75 1.96
C LYS A 18 1.77 -7.19 2.48
N ARG A 19 1.43 -7.44 3.75
CA ARG A 19 1.65 -8.75 4.42
C ARG A 19 0.40 -9.28 5.11
N ILE A 20 -0.62 -8.44 5.33
CA ILE A 20 -1.88 -8.87 5.93
C ILE A 20 -2.68 -9.69 4.92
N ARG A 21 -2.91 -10.96 5.26
CA ARG A 21 -3.71 -11.92 4.50
C ARG A 21 -4.79 -12.50 5.41
N SER A 22 -5.89 -12.96 4.82
CA SER A 22 -7.00 -13.52 5.58
C SER A 22 -7.59 -14.73 4.89
N ALA A 23 -8.05 -15.69 5.69
CA ALA A 23 -8.64 -16.93 5.18
C ALA A 23 -9.85 -16.61 4.28
N GLY A 24 -9.93 -17.30 3.14
CA GLY A 24 -11.03 -17.12 2.17
C GLY A 24 -10.94 -15.84 1.34
N ARG A 25 -9.87 -15.05 1.46
CA ARG A 25 -9.63 -13.85 0.64
C ARG A 25 -8.25 -13.95 0.00
N ASP A 26 -8.23 -13.88 -1.32
CA ASP A 26 -6.98 -14.00 -2.06
C ASP A 26 -6.17 -12.69 -2.01
N GLY A 27 -4.84 -12.81 -2.08
CA GLY A 27 -3.89 -11.70 -1.98
C GLY A 27 -3.78 -11.07 -0.60
N THR A 28 -3.06 -9.95 -0.54
CA THR A 28 -2.92 -9.11 0.66
C THR A 28 -3.95 -8.00 0.67
N VAL A 29 -4.11 -7.32 1.82
CA VAL A 29 -4.99 -6.13 1.90
C VAL A 29 -4.60 -5.09 0.85
N ALA A 30 -3.30 -4.80 0.71
CA ALA A 30 -2.80 -3.86 -0.30
C ALA A 30 -3.13 -4.31 -1.74
N THR A 31 -2.93 -5.59 -2.06
CA THR A 31 -3.30 -6.14 -3.38
C THR A 31 -4.80 -5.96 -3.67
N ARG A 32 -5.66 -6.28 -2.70
CA ARG A 32 -7.12 -6.16 -2.90
C ARG A 32 -7.54 -4.71 -3.08
N LEU A 33 -7.01 -3.79 -2.28
CA LEU A 33 -7.34 -2.36 -2.42
C LEU A 33 -6.82 -1.78 -3.74
N PHE A 34 -5.66 -2.22 -4.23
CA PHE A 34 -5.18 -1.91 -5.58
C PHE A 34 -6.20 -2.30 -6.65
N GLU A 35 -6.65 -3.56 -6.61
CA GLU A 35 -7.61 -4.12 -7.56
C GLU A 35 -8.98 -3.43 -7.46
N MET A 36 -9.47 -3.17 -6.25
CA MET A 36 -10.72 -2.45 -5.99
C MET A 36 -10.67 -1.02 -6.57
N ALA A 37 -9.56 -0.30 -6.38
CA ALA A 37 -9.42 1.06 -6.90
C ALA A 37 -9.38 1.08 -8.43
N TRP A 38 -8.62 0.17 -9.06
CA TRP A 38 -8.63 0.01 -10.51
C TRP A 38 -10.01 -0.38 -11.04
N SER A 39 -10.68 -1.35 -10.41
CA SER A 39 -12.01 -1.79 -10.80
C SER A 39 -13.02 -0.65 -10.74
N ALA A 40 -13.02 0.14 -9.67
CA ALA A 40 -13.93 1.26 -9.51
C ALA A 40 -13.69 2.33 -10.59
N TRP A 41 -12.44 2.68 -10.85
CA TRP A 41 -12.12 3.65 -11.90
C TRP A 41 -12.50 3.15 -13.30
N LEU A 42 -12.21 1.88 -13.62
CA LEU A 42 -12.58 1.26 -14.89
C LEU A 42 -14.10 1.13 -15.07
N ALA A 43 -14.85 1.01 -13.97
CA ALA A 43 -16.31 1.07 -13.96
C ALA A 43 -16.87 2.50 -14.17
N GLY A 44 -16.01 3.50 -14.30
CA GLY A 44 -16.38 4.89 -14.57
C GLY A 44 -16.61 5.74 -13.34
N GLU A 45 -16.26 5.26 -12.14
CA GLU A 45 -16.32 6.06 -10.92
C GLU A 45 -15.33 7.24 -10.97
N ASP A 46 -15.66 8.29 -10.23
CA ASP A 46 -14.82 9.48 -10.13
C ASP A 46 -13.47 9.16 -9.45
N ARG A 47 -12.38 9.61 -10.08
CA ARG A 47 -11.00 9.27 -9.67
C ARG A 47 -10.63 9.84 -8.31
N ASP A 48 -11.11 11.03 -7.99
CA ASP A 48 -10.81 11.68 -6.73
C ASP A 48 -11.54 10.94 -5.61
N THR A 49 -12.81 10.64 -5.82
CA THR A 49 -13.62 9.83 -4.91
C THR A 49 -13.01 8.43 -4.67
N VAL A 50 -12.56 7.75 -5.73
CA VAL A 50 -11.90 6.43 -5.61
C VAL A 50 -10.61 6.52 -4.78
N ALA A 51 -9.77 7.53 -5.04
CA ALA A 51 -8.54 7.73 -4.26
C ALA A 51 -8.84 7.97 -2.78
N MET A 52 -9.83 8.81 -2.46
CA MET A 52 -10.21 9.09 -1.07
C MET A 52 -10.76 7.86 -0.34
N ARG A 53 -11.59 7.05 -0.99
CA ARG A 53 -12.11 5.78 -0.42
C ARG A 53 -11.00 4.77 -0.18
N ALA A 54 -10.08 4.61 -1.13
CA ALA A 54 -8.92 3.74 -1.00
C ALA A 54 -8.05 4.12 0.20
N MET A 55 -7.75 5.42 0.35
CA MET A 55 -6.98 5.94 1.48
C MET A 55 -7.69 5.73 2.82
N ALA A 56 -9.00 6.01 2.88
CA ALA A 56 -9.78 5.82 4.10
C ALA A 56 -9.80 4.35 4.55
N GLN A 57 -10.01 3.42 3.61
CA GLN A 57 -9.96 1.98 3.89
C GLN A 57 -8.57 1.52 4.33
N ALA A 58 -7.51 2.01 3.69
CA ALA A 58 -6.15 1.65 4.06
C ALA A 58 -5.77 2.13 5.47
N LEU A 59 -6.17 3.34 5.86
CA LEU A 59 -5.93 3.86 7.21
C LEU A 59 -6.64 3.04 8.28
N ALA A 60 -7.91 2.69 8.07
CA ALA A 60 -8.62 1.81 9.00
C ALA A 60 -7.97 0.41 9.08
N ALA A 61 -7.49 -0.10 7.94
CA ALA A 61 -6.81 -1.40 7.86
C ALA A 61 -5.48 -1.45 8.62
N CYS A 62 -4.80 -0.32 8.88
CA CYS A 62 -3.59 -0.30 9.72
C CYS A 62 -3.82 -0.89 11.12
N ARG A 63 -5.02 -0.65 11.70
CA ARG A 63 -5.38 -1.14 13.03
C ARG A 63 -6.25 -2.38 13.00
N LEU A 64 -7.20 -2.44 12.07
CA LEU A 64 -8.19 -3.52 12.00
C LEU A 64 -7.77 -4.67 11.06
N GLY A 65 -6.64 -4.54 10.36
CA GLY A 65 -6.22 -5.49 9.35
C GLY A 65 -7.29 -5.66 8.29
N ASP A 66 -7.79 -6.89 8.14
CA ASP A 66 -8.81 -7.23 7.14
C ASP A 66 -10.25 -7.25 7.70
N LEU A 67 -10.46 -6.74 8.93
CA LEU A 67 -11.79 -6.46 9.48
C LEU A 67 -12.37 -5.18 8.86
N ASP A 68 -12.59 -5.22 7.55
CA ASP A 68 -13.18 -4.13 6.78
C ASP A 68 -14.70 -4.00 7.03
N HIS A 69 -15.30 -2.94 6.48
CA HIS A 69 -16.74 -2.67 6.60
C HIS A 69 -17.63 -3.86 6.18
N ALA A 70 -17.22 -4.63 5.17
CA ALA A 70 -17.99 -5.79 4.69
C ALA A 70 -17.87 -6.96 5.67
N LYS A 71 -16.65 -7.28 6.13
CA LYS A 71 -16.39 -8.36 7.08
C LYS A 71 -17.05 -8.09 8.44
N LEU A 72 -16.99 -6.86 8.94
CA LEU A 72 -17.69 -6.49 10.18
C LEU A 72 -19.21 -6.66 10.03
N GLY A 73 -19.76 -6.40 8.84
CA GLY A 73 -21.18 -6.61 8.54
C GLY A 73 -21.55 -8.09 8.49
N GLU A 74 -20.70 -8.92 7.87
CA GLU A 74 -20.83 -10.38 7.87
C GLU A 74 -20.80 -10.97 9.29
N LEU A 75 -20.02 -10.35 10.18
CA LEU A 75 -19.94 -10.72 11.60
C LEU A 75 -21.11 -10.16 12.44
N GLY A 76 -22.09 -9.52 11.81
CA GLY A 76 -23.34 -9.08 12.45
C GLY A 76 -23.31 -7.69 13.07
N MET A 77 -22.27 -6.88 12.85
CA MET A 77 -22.24 -5.49 13.34
C MET A 77 -23.19 -4.59 12.55
N SER A 78 -23.87 -3.68 13.26
CA SER A 78 -24.75 -2.68 12.66
C SER A 78 -23.98 -1.68 11.78
N GLY A 79 -24.68 -0.90 10.94
CA GLY A 79 -24.03 0.16 10.15
C GLY A 79 -23.29 1.19 11.00
N ASP A 80 -23.95 1.67 12.06
CA ASP A 80 -23.40 2.71 12.94
C ASP A 80 -22.23 2.18 13.78
N ASP A 81 -22.29 0.95 14.27
CA ASP A 81 -21.19 0.33 15.01
C ASP A 81 -19.97 0.10 14.11
N ARG A 82 -20.20 -0.30 12.85
CA ARG A 82 -19.12 -0.46 11.86
C ARG A 82 -18.42 0.85 11.59
N ARG A 83 -19.17 1.91 11.29
CA ARG A 83 -18.63 3.25 11.10
C ARG A 83 -17.81 3.67 12.32
N THR A 84 -18.39 3.56 13.51
CA THR A 84 -17.73 3.95 14.76
C THR A 84 -16.41 3.19 14.98
N ALA A 85 -16.38 1.88 14.70
CA ALA A 85 -15.17 1.08 14.81
C ALA A 85 -14.09 1.51 13.80
N LEU A 86 -14.47 1.77 12.54
CA LEU A 86 -13.55 2.21 11.50
C LEU A 86 -13.03 3.63 11.76
N GLU A 87 -13.86 4.55 12.23
CA GLU A 87 -13.45 5.92 12.60
C GLU A 87 -12.44 5.90 13.75
N ARG A 88 -12.70 5.09 14.80
CA ARG A 88 -11.75 4.89 15.89
C ARG A 88 -10.43 4.31 15.40
N ALA A 89 -10.49 3.35 14.48
CA ALA A 89 -9.30 2.76 13.88
C ALA A 89 -8.48 3.79 13.12
N VAL A 90 -9.11 4.76 12.43
CA VAL A 90 -8.39 5.88 11.79
C VAL A 90 -7.81 6.85 12.82
N ASP A 91 -8.57 7.21 13.85
CA ASP A 91 -8.15 8.18 14.87
C ASP A 91 -6.89 7.73 15.65
N GLU A 92 -6.66 6.42 15.81
CA GLU A 92 -5.47 5.87 16.49
C GLU A 92 -4.14 6.06 15.74
N ILE A 93 -4.19 6.39 14.45
CA ILE A 93 -3.05 6.33 13.52
C ILE A 93 -2.92 7.59 12.67
N ALA A 94 -4.00 8.38 12.55
CA ALA A 94 -4.03 9.61 11.75
C ALA A 94 -3.43 10.84 12.43
N ALA A 95 -2.99 10.77 13.70
CA ALA A 95 -2.42 11.92 14.43
C ALA A 95 -1.29 12.70 13.70
N PRO A 96 -0.43 12.07 12.88
CA PRO A 96 0.58 12.79 12.10
C PRO A 96 0.04 13.55 10.86
N LEU A 97 -1.21 13.32 10.47
CA LEU A 97 -1.85 13.97 9.32
C LEU A 97 -2.45 15.32 9.74
N PRO A 98 -2.59 16.27 8.80
CA PRO A 98 -3.40 17.47 9.04
C PRO A 98 -4.84 17.10 9.46
N ASP A 99 -5.37 17.77 10.48
CA ASP A 99 -6.70 17.47 11.07
C ASP A 99 -7.82 17.49 10.03
N ASP A 100 -7.79 18.46 9.12
CA ASP A 100 -8.76 18.61 8.03
C ASP A 100 -8.68 17.43 7.03
N HIS A 101 -7.47 16.93 6.79
CA HIS A 101 -7.24 15.78 5.92
C HIS A 101 -7.76 14.48 6.54
N ALA A 102 -7.44 14.23 7.81
CA ALA A 102 -7.93 13.06 8.54
C ALA A 102 -9.47 13.08 8.66
N ALA A 103 -10.06 14.24 8.98
CA ALA A 103 -11.50 14.40 9.05
C ALA A 103 -12.18 14.15 7.69
N ALA A 104 -11.61 14.65 6.59
CA ALA A 104 -12.12 14.41 5.25
C ALA A 104 -12.11 12.92 4.88
N LEU A 105 -11.03 12.20 5.20
CA LEU A 105 -10.92 10.75 4.92
C LEU A 105 -11.99 9.93 5.65
N LYS A 106 -12.30 10.27 6.91
CA LYS A 106 -13.35 9.57 7.67
C LYS A 106 -14.73 9.63 7.01
N THR A 107 -15.03 10.69 6.25
CA THR A 107 -16.31 10.81 5.52
C THR A 107 -16.50 9.75 4.42
N TYR A 108 -15.43 9.06 4.00
CA TYR A 108 -15.49 8.03 2.98
C TYR A 108 -15.63 6.60 3.55
N LEU A 109 -15.66 6.43 4.89
CA LEU A 109 -15.68 5.10 5.52
C LEU A 109 -16.99 4.32 5.31
N ASP A 110 -18.12 4.99 5.02
CA ASP A 110 -19.42 4.32 4.82
C ASP A 110 -19.68 3.88 3.40
N ALA A 111 -18.92 4.44 2.48
CA ALA A 111 -18.93 4.05 1.09
C ALA A 111 -17.56 3.46 0.78
N PRO A 112 -17.17 2.31 1.34
CA PRO A 112 -15.92 1.65 0.98
C PRO A 112 -15.98 1.20 -0.48
N LEU A 113 -14.83 1.10 -1.15
CA LEU A 113 -14.74 0.48 -2.48
C LEU A 113 -15.38 -0.91 -2.45
N SER A 114 -16.11 -1.20 -3.53
CA SER A 114 -16.71 -2.52 -3.71
C SER A 114 -15.64 -3.56 -4.07
N PRO A 115 -15.89 -4.85 -3.81
CA PRO A 115 -15.03 -5.92 -4.30
C PRO A 115 -14.75 -5.77 -5.81
N PRO A 116 -13.53 -6.08 -6.26
CA PRO A 116 -13.15 -5.83 -7.65
C PRO A 116 -13.98 -6.71 -8.59
N GLY A 117 -14.44 -6.12 -9.69
CA GLY A 117 -14.94 -6.85 -10.85
C GLY A 117 -13.79 -7.41 -11.70
N PRO A 118 -14.07 -7.96 -12.89
CA PRO A 118 -13.05 -8.38 -13.83
C PRO A 118 -12.11 -7.23 -14.20
N LEU A 119 -10.80 -7.46 -14.07
CA LEU A 119 -9.76 -6.51 -14.42
C LEU A 119 -9.11 -6.89 -15.76
N PRO A 120 -8.62 -5.91 -16.54
CA PRO A 120 -7.73 -6.19 -17.67
C PRO A 120 -6.50 -6.99 -17.23
N ASP A 121 -6.05 -7.93 -18.06
CA ASP A 121 -4.94 -8.84 -17.72
C ASP A 121 -3.67 -8.09 -17.29
N ALA A 122 -3.39 -6.95 -17.91
CA ALA A 122 -2.25 -6.10 -17.54
C ALA A 122 -2.32 -5.60 -16.09
N ILE A 123 -3.50 -5.26 -15.59
CA ILE A 123 -3.68 -4.83 -14.19
C ILE A 123 -3.61 -6.06 -13.27
N ALA A 124 -4.30 -7.14 -13.65
CA ALA A 124 -4.32 -8.37 -12.87
C ALA A 124 -2.92 -9.00 -12.75
N ALA A 125 -2.06 -8.88 -13.76
CA ALA A 125 -0.71 -9.44 -13.74
C ALA A 125 0.19 -8.85 -12.65
N LEU A 126 -0.03 -7.59 -12.24
CA LEU A 126 0.83 -6.89 -11.28
C LEU A 126 0.84 -7.52 -9.88
N ARG A 127 -0.23 -8.23 -9.49
CA ARG A 127 -0.27 -8.97 -8.22
C ARG A 127 0.63 -10.22 -8.23
N HIS A 128 0.95 -10.73 -9.41
CA HIS A 128 1.71 -11.95 -9.60
C HIS A 128 3.17 -11.67 -9.98
N GLN A 129 3.46 -10.45 -10.44
CA GLN A 129 4.81 -10.01 -10.75
C GLN A 129 5.51 -9.59 -9.45
N PRO A 130 6.51 -10.35 -8.96
CA PRO A 130 7.30 -9.93 -7.82
C PRO A 130 8.23 -8.78 -8.21
N ARG A 131 8.56 -7.95 -7.22
CA ARG A 131 9.65 -6.98 -7.34
C ARG A 131 11.01 -7.69 -7.30
N ALA A 132 12.02 -7.01 -7.83
CA ALA A 132 13.36 -7.57 -7.96
C ALA A 132 14.12 -7.80 -6.62
N GLY A 133 13.61 -7.35 -5.49
CA GLY A 133 14.34 -7.32 -4.23
C GLY A 133 15.55 -6.37 -4.26
N VAL A 134 16.54 -6.61 -3.40
CA VAL A 134 17.74 -5.75 -3.33
C VAL A 134 18.73 -6.18 -4.39
N THR A 135 19.00 -5.28 -5.34
CA THR A 135 19.92 -5.51 -6.46
C THR A 135 20.99 -4.43 -6.51
N GLY A 136 22.17 -4.78 -7.03
CA GLY A 136 23.29 -3.85 -7.20
C GLY A 136 24.30 -4.37 -8.22
N PRO A 137 24.78 -3.54 -9.16
CA PRO A 137 25.73 -3.95 -10.18
C PRO A 137 26.94 -4.68 -9.57
N GLY A 138 27.29 -5.83 -10.13
CA GLY A 138 28.40 -6.66 -9.67
C GLY A 138 28.16 -7.40 -8.34
N ARG A 139 26.94 -7.39 -7.80
CA ARG A 139 26.59 -8.09 -6.55
C ARG A 139 25.50 -9.14 -6.76
N PRO A 140 25.54 -10.26 -6.02
CA PRO A 140 24.39 -11.17 -5.94
C PRO A 140 23.15 -10.44 -5.42
N ARG A 141 21.98 -10.78 -5.96
CA ARG A 141 20.68 -10.28 -5.49
C ARG A 141 20.36 -10.85 -4.11
N ILE A 142 19.76 -10.03 -3.25
CA ILE A 142 19.17 -10.49 -1.98
C ILE A 142 17.68 -10.67 -2.18
N MET A 143 17.21 -11.91 -2.01
CA MET A 143 15.79 -12.29 -2.05
C MET A 143 15.23 -12.28 -0.63
N LEU A 144 14.15 -11.53 -0.41
CA LEU A 144 13.46 -11.42 0.88
C LEU A 144 12.05 -12.00 0.74
N GLN A 145 11.63 -12.82 1.71
CA GLN A 145 10.34 -13.53 1.67
C GLN A 145 9.43 -13.12 2.86
N PRO A 146 8.10 -12.99 2.65
CA PRO A 146 7.43 -13.06 1.36
C PRO A 146 7.84 -11.88 0.47
N GLU A 147 7.91 -12.13 -0.83
CA GLU A 147 8.21 -11.10 -1.84
C GLU A 147 7.06 -10.09 -1.92
N GLU A 148 7.42 -8.81 -2.04
CA GLU A 148 6.52 -7.75 -2.46
C GLU A 148 6.21 -7.89 -3.95
N ASN A 149 4.93 -7.78 -4.33
CA ASN A 149 4.52 -7.71 -5.74
C ASN A 149 4.26 -6.26 -6.21
N HIS A 150 4.11 -6.05 -7.52
CA HIS A 150 3.91 -4.70 -8.05
C HIS A 150 2.55 -4.08 -7.71
N ALA A 151 1.49 -4.87 -7.50
CA ALA A 151 0.21 -4.33 -7.04
C ALA A 151 0.32 -3.76 -5.62
N GLU A 152 0.98 -4.48 -4.72
CA GLU A 152 1.29 -4.03 -3.35
C GLU A 152 2.10 -2.73 -3.37
N HIS A 153 3.24 -2.76 -4.06
CA HIS A 153 4.12 -1.61 -4.15
C HIS A 153 3.42 -0.39 -4.76
N SER A 154 2.76 -0.54 -5.92
CA SER A 154 2.05 0.57 -6.57
C SER A 154 0.97 1.17 -5.69
N PHE A 155 0.24 0.34 -4.94
CA PHE A 155 -0.77 0.83 -4.02
C PHE A 155 -0.15 1.60 -2.84
N LEU A 156 0.92 1.08 -2.24
CA LEU A 156 1.57 1.77 -1.12
C LEU A 156 2.21 3.09 -1.54
N VAL A 157 2.85 3.13 -2.71
CA VAL A 157 3.35 4.37 -3.30
C VAL A 157 2.21 5.35 -3.55
N ALA A 158 1.05 4.90 -4.04
CA ALA A 158 -0.13 5.75 -4.22
C ALA A 158 -0.61 6.36 -2.89
N LEU A 159 -0.66 5.56 -1.82
CA LEU A 159 -1.03 6.03 -0.49
C LEU A 159 -0.02 7.05 0.06
N TYR A 160 1.28 6.71 0.03
CA TYR A 160 2.31 7.62 0.53
C TYR A 160 2.33 8.91 -0.27
N ALA A 161 2.30 8.85 -1.60
CA ALA A 161 2.26 10.03 -2.46
C ALA A 161 1.07 10.94 -2.12
N SER A 162 -0.09 10.36 -1.83
CA SER A 162 -1.30 11.12 -1.51
C SER A 162 -1.25 11.77 -0.14
N LEU A 163 -0.80 11.03 0.89
CA LEU A 163 -0.63 11.55 2.25
C LEU A 163 0.48 12.60 2.34
N LEU A 164 1.49 12.50 1.47
CA LEU A 164 2.59 13.45 1.35
C LEU A 164 2.25 14.66 0.48
N ALA A 165 1.21 14.58 -0.36
CA ALA A 165 0.83 15.63 -1.30
C ALA A 165 0.67 17.03 -0.66
N PRO A 166 0.04 17.20 0.53
CA PRO A 166 -0.06 18.50 1.19
C PRO A 166 1.29 19.15 1.53
N PHE A 167 2.34 18.36 1.77
CA PHE A 167 3.68 18.86 2.07
C PHE A 167 4.39 19.42 0.83
N TYR A 168 3.98 18.98 -0.36
CA TYR A 168 4.49 19.47 -1.63
C TYR A 168 3.56 20.48 -2.32
N GLY A 169 2.37 20.73 -1.77
CA GLY A 169 1.35 21.58 -2.37
C GLY A 169 0.63 20.92 -3.56
N ALA A 170 0.48 19.60 -3.52
CA ALA A 170 -0.13 18.81 -4.59
C ALA A 170 -1.55 18.34 -4.23
N PRO A 171 -2.43 18.11 -5.21
CA PRO A 171 -3.69 17.41 -4.99
C PRO A 171 -3.43 15.94 -4.60
N PRO A 172 -4.00 15.44 -3.48
CA PRO A 172 -3.82 14.06 -3.04
C PRO A 172 -4.22 13.04 -4.11
N ALA A 173 -5.42 13.17 -4.70
CA ALA A 173 -5.90 12.25 -5.72
C ALA A 173 -5.03 12.19 -6.98
N ARG A 174 -4.44 13.32 -7.41
CA ARG A 174 -3.51 13.32 -8.54
C ARG A 174 -2.26 12.48 -8.23
N SER A 175 -1.73 12.66 -7.01
CA SER A 175 -0.55 11.94 -6.51
C SER A 175 -0.83 10.45 -6.29
N PHE A 176 -2.05 10.10 -5.85
CA PHE A 176 -2.54 8.72 -5.79
C PHE A 176 -2.40 8.03 -7.14
N TRP A 177 -2.96 8.63 -8.19
CA TRP A 177 -2.98 8.01 -9.52
C TRP A 177 -1.61 7.94 -10.18
N HIS A 178 -0.66 8.81 -9.84
CA HIS A 178 0.75 8.61 -10.20
C HIS A 178 1.29 7.29 -9.64
N GLY A 179 1.09 7.02 -8.34
CA GLY A 179 1.49 5.77 -7.72
C GLY A 179 0.77 4.54 -8.31
N MET A 180 -0.51 4.65 -8.64
CA MET A 180 -1.26 3.52 -9.21
C MET A 180 -0.77 3.07 -10.59
N VAL A 181 -0.22 3.99 -11.41
CA VAL A 181 0.13 3.69 -12.81
C VAL A 181 1.63 3.50 -13.07
N HIS A 182 2.51 3.95 -12.17
CA HIS A 182 3.94 4.07 -12.48
C HIS A 182 4.63 2.74 -12.88
N HIS A 183 4.14 1.61 -12.36
CA HIS A 183 4.62 0.27 -12.70
C HIS A 183 3.75 -0.49 -13.71
N LEU A 184 2.90 0.17 -14.51
CA LEU A 184 2.16 -0.53 -15.57
C LEU A 184 3.07 -1.31 -16.55
N HIS A 185 4.30 -0.84 -16.77
CA HIS A 185 5.28 -1.57 -17.59
C HIS A 185 5.60 -2.97 -17.02
N SER A 186 5.54 -3.16 -15.70
CA SER A 186 5.81 -4.43 -15.03
C SER A 186 4.78 -5.52 -15.34
N ALA A 187 3.64 -5.17 -15.92
CA ALA A 187 2.66 -6.15 -16.40
C ALA A 187 3.20 -7.03 -17.54
N ALA A 188 4.13 -6.50 -18.35
CA ALA A 188 4.73 -7.19 -19.50
C ALA A 188 6.25 -7.36 -19.37
N MET A 189 6.90 -6.58 -18.49
CA MET A 189 8.34 -6.60 -18.26
C MET A 189 8.63 -7.13 -16.85
N PRO A 190 9.25 -8.32 -16.70
CA PRO A 190 9.71 -8.79 -15.40
C PRO A 190 10.68 -7.81 -14.74
N ASP A 191 10.56 -7.63 -13.43
CA ASP A 191 11.41 -6.71 -12.68
C ASP A 191 12.83 -7.28 -12.51
N ALA A 192 13.76 -6.71 -13.28
CA ALA A 192 15.16 -7.08 -13.27
C ALA A 192 15.97 -6.32 -12.19
N GLY A 193 15.38 -5.28 -11.59
CA GLY A 193 16.02 -4.37 -10.65
C GLY A 193 17.20 -3.60 -11.25
N TYR A 194 17.93 -2.88 -10.40
CA TYR A 194 19.02 -1.99 -10.78
C TYR A 194 20.13 -2.71 -11.58
N THR A 195 20.40 -3.98 -11.29
CA THR A 195 21.39 -4.75 -12.07
C THR A 195 20.93 -4.96 -13.50
N GLY A 196 19.66 -5.29 -13.72
CA GLY A 196 19.10 -5.45 -15.06
C GLY A 196 19.05 -4.14 -15.83
N GLU A 197 18.68 -3.04 -15.16
CA GLU A 197 18.68 -1.69 -15.75
C GLU A 197 20.06 -1.32 -16.31
N VAL A 198 21.12 -1.53 -15.51
CA VAL A 198 22.50 -1.25 -15.93
C VAL A 198 22.92 -2.14 -17.11
N LEU A 199 22.52 -3.42 -17.12
CA LEU A 199 22.84 -4.34 -18.22
C LEU A 199 22.08 -4.03 -19.51
N LEU A 200 20.86 -3.49 -19.41
CA LEU A 200 20.07 -3.05 -20.55
C LEU A 200 20.61 -1.74 -21.15
N GLY A 201 21.23 -0.89 -20.31
CA GLY A 201 21.86 0.37 -20.74
C GLY A 201 20.92 1.24 -21.58
N ASP A 202 21.39 1.72 -22.73
CA ASP A 202 20.64 2.57 -23.64
C ASP A 202 19.34 1.95 -24.18
N ARG A 203 19.17 0.62 -24.05
CA ARG A 203 17.94 -0.08 -24.49
C ARG A 203 16.82 0.00 -23.47
N LEU A 204 17.11 0.32 -22.21
CA LEU A 204 16.14 0.28 -21.11
C LEU A 204 14.88 1.10 -21.42
N GLY A 205 15.04 2.36 -21.86
CA GLY A 205 13.92 3.23 -22.19
C GLY A 205 12.97 2.61 -23.21
N SER A 206 13.52 2.10 -24.32
CA SER A 206 12.72 1.46 -25.39
C SER A 206 11.95 0.21 -24.92
N VAL A 207 12.52 -0.55 -23.98
CA VAL A 207 11.88 -1.75 -23.41
C VAL A 207 10.75 -1.36 -22.48
N ILE A 208 10.99 -0.39 -21.59
CA ILE A 208 9.97 0.16 -20.67
C ILE A 208 8.80 0.74 -21.47
N ASP A 209 9.09 1.56 -22.48
CA ASP A 209 8.05 2.19 -23.32
C ASP A 209 7.21 1.15 -24.05
N ARG A 210 7.85 0.11 -24.62
CA ARG A 210 7.11 -0.97 -25.27
C ARG A 210 6.24 -1.74 -24.28
N ALA A 211 6.75 -2.08 -23.11
CA ALA A 211 6.02 -2.80 -22.08
C ALA A 211 4.83 -1.99 -21.55
N ARG A 212 5.02 -0.68 -21.35
CA ARG A 212 3.98 0.27 -20.97
C ARG A 212 2.88 0.34 -22.02
N GLU A 213 3.22 0.47 -23.30
CA GLU A 213 2.23 0.50 -24.38
C GLU A 213 1.45 -0.82 -24.51
N LEU A 214 2.10 -1.97 -24.27
CA LEU A 214 1.40 -3.27 -24.21
C LEU A 214 0.37 -3.33 -23.08
N ALA A 215 0.67 -2.75 -21.91
CA ALA A 215 -0.26 -2.69 -20.79
C ALA A 215 -1.41 -1.70 -21.06
N LEU A 216 -1.08 -0.49 -21.55
CA LEU A 216 -2.06 0.56 -21.84
C LEU A 216 -3.03 0.16 -22.96
N ALA A 217 -2.60 -0.65 -23.93
CA ALA A 217 -3.45 -1.15 -25.01
C ALA A 217 -4.57 -2.08 -24.53
N GLN A 218 -4.51 -2.58 -23.29
CA GLN A 218 -5.56 -3.40 -22.68
C GLN A 218 -6.57 -2.58 -21.87
N LEU A 219 -6.29 -1.29 -21.65
CA LEU A 219 -7.20 -0.40 -20.94
C LEU A 219 -8.19 0.25 -21.92
N PRO A 220 -9.39 0.63 -21.47
CA PRO A 220 -10.27 1.48 -22.26
C PRO A 220 -9.60 2.83 -22.58
N ASP A 221 -9.99 3.45 -23.71
CA ASP A 221 -9.31 4.64 -24.27
C ASP A 221 -9.09 5.77 -23.26
N LYS A 222 -10.13 6.11 -22.48
CA LYS A 222 -10.05 7.21 -21.51
C LYS A 222 -9.08 6.90 -20.36
N PRO A 223 -9.20 5.77 -19.63
CA PRO A 223 -8.18 5.34 -18.68
C PRO A 223 -6.76 5.27 -19.28
N ALA A 224 -6.61 4.72 -20.49
CA ALA A 224 -5.31 4.64 -21.15
C ALA A 224 -4.67 6.02 -21.40
N ALA A 225 -5.44 6.98 -21.92
CA ALA A 225 -4.97 8.34 -22.16
C ALA A 225 -4.57 9.03 -20.85
N VAL A 226 -5.42 8.93 -19.84
CA VAL A 226 -5.16 9.50 -18.50
C VAL A 226 -3.92 8.88 -17.84
N SER A 227 -3.74 7.56 -17.95
CA SER A 227 -2.53 6.90 -17.44
C SER A 227 -1.27 7.40 -18.15
N ARG A 228 -1.31 7.69 -19.45
CA ARG A 228 -0.18 8.30 -20.16
C ARG A 228 0.15 9.69 -19.62
N GLU A 229 -0.86 10.52 -19.32
CA GLU A 229 -0.64 11.84 -18.72
C GLU A 229 0.08 11.73 -17.37
N HIS A 230 -0.36 10.81 -16.51
CA HIS A 230 0.29 10.56 -15.22
C HIS A 230 1.73 10.06 -15.36
N LEU A 231 1.99 9.19 -16.34
CA LEU A 231 3.32 8.63 -16.60
C LEU A 231 4.29 9.67 -17.17
N LEU A 232 3.80 10.62 -17.97
CA LEU A 232 4.59 11.74 -18.47
C LEU A 232 4.95 12.71 -17.34
N GLU A 233 4.01 13.03 -16.45
CA GLU A 233 4.24 14.00 -15.37
C GLU A 233 5.28 13.52 -14.34
N ILE A 234 5.38 12.22 -14.10
CA ILE A 234 6.34 11.65 -13.14
C ILE A 234 7.71 11.33 -13.75
N ALA A 235 7.94 11.70 -15.01
CA ALA A 235 9.24 11.51 -15.66
C ALA A 235 10.37 12.33 -14.98
N ASP A 236 10.00 13.40 -14.28
CA ASP A 236 10.88 14.22 -13.45
C ASP A 236 10.14 14.67 -12.16
N ASP A 237 10.70 15.63 -11.42
CA ASP A 237 10.16 16.15 -10.16
C ASP A 237 9.69 17.62 -10.27
N THR A 238 9.38 18.07 -11.48
CA THR A 238 9.06 19.48 -11.76
C THR A 238 7.72 19.90 -11.16
N THR A 239 6.71 19.02 -11.14
CA THR A 239 5.40 19.33 -10.56
C THR A 239 5.32 18.97 -9.07
N PRO A 240 4.49 19.67 -8.28
CA PRO A 240 4.18 19.27 -6.91
C PRO A 240 3.76 17.80 -6.76
N ALA A 241 2.91 17.31 -7.66
CA ALA A 241 2.38 15.95 -7.60
C ALA A 241 3.46 14.90 -7.93
N ALA A 242 4.35 15.21 -8.88
CA ALA A 242 5.51 14.38 -9.18
C ALA A 242 6.48 14.30 -7.99
N ARG A 243 6.74 15.41 -7.27
CA ARG A 243 7.55 15.38 -6.04
C ARG A 243 6.93 14.52 -4.95
N ALA A 244 5.62 14.62 -4.75
CA ALA A 244 4.91 13.80 -3.79
C ALA A 244 4.99 12.30 -4.15
N PHE A 245 4.84 11.98 -5.44
CA PHE A 245 5.04 10.63 -5.97
C PHE A 245 6.46 10.10 -5.71
N HIS A 246 7.50 10.82 -6.12
CA HIS A 246 8.89 10.40 -5.94
C HIS A 246 9.25 10.23 -4.46
N ALA A 247 8.70 11.09 -3.59
CA ALA A 247 8.85 10.95 -2.14
C ALA A 247 8.18 9.66 -1.62
N GLY A 248 6.97 9.35 -2.10
CA GLY A 248 6.27 8.11 -1.76
C GLY A 248 7.03 6.87 -2.22
N ASP A 249 7.51 6.85 -3.46
CA ASP A 249 8.26 5.72 -4.03
C ASP A 249 9.58 5.45 -3.28
N VAL A 250 10.37 6.48 -3.00
CA VAL A 250 11.65 6.28 -2.27
C VAL A 250 11.41 5.82 -0.84
N ILE A 251 10.39 6.35 -0.16
CA ILE A 251 10.05 5.94 1.20
C ILE A 251 9.60 4.48 1.21
N ASP A 252 8.72 4.07 0.29
CA ASP A 252 8.25 2.69 0.24
C ASP A 252 9.38 1.69 0.04
N ARG A 253 10.30 1.96 -0.89
CA ARG A 253 11.46 1.10 -1.11
C ARG A 253 12.33 0.95 0.14
N VAL A 254 12.52 2.02 0.90
CA VAL A 254 13.34 1.99 2.13
C VAL A 254 12.59 1.28 3.27
N VAL A 255 11.32 1.62 3.49
CA VAL A 255 10.48 1.03 4.53
C VAL A 255 10.27 -0.46 4.28
N GLU A 256 10.15 -0.90 3.03
CA GLU A 256 10.05 -2.31 2.66
C GLU A 256 11.27 -3.11 3.15
N ILE A 257 12.48 -2.61 2.90
CA ILE A 257 13.70 -3.26 3.37
C ILE A 257 13.82 -3.20 4.89
N GLU A 258 13.50 -2.05 5.49
CA GLU A 258 13.47 -1.90 6.94
C GLU A 258 12.56 -2.96 7.59
N GLN A 259 11.41 -3.25 6.99
CA GLN A 259 10.45 -4.22 7.52
C GLN A 259 11.02 -5.65 7.57
N HIS A 260 11.79 -6.05 6.57
CA HIS A 260 12.48 -7.34 6.59
C HIS A 260 13.61 -7.37 7.63
N LEU A 261 14.34 -6.27 7.80
CA LEU A 261 15.40 -6.17 8.81
C LEU A 261 14.84 -6.22 10.24
N LYS A 262 13.70 -5.56 10.51
CA LYS A 262 13.02 -5.57 11.81
C LYS A 262 12.66 -6.98 12.27
N ARG A 263 12.23 -7.85 11.35
CA ARG A 263 11.91 -9.26 11.66
C ARG A 263 13.11 -10.02 12.20
N GLY A 264 14.32 -9.73 11.72
CA GLY A 264 15.56 -10.33 12.22
C GLY A 264 16.04 -9.74 13.54
N ALA A 265 15.50 -8.60 13.97
CA ALA A 265 15.91 -7.88 15.17
C ALA A 265 14.93 -8.01 16.35
N VAL A 266 13.78 -8.66 16.15
CA VAL A 266 12.76 -8.80 17.21
C VAL A 266 13.24 -9.73 18.33
N THR A 267 12.98 -9.35 19.57
CA THR A 267 13.35 -10.11 20.77
C THR A 267 12.12 -10.53 21.57
N MET A 268 12.26 -11.51 22.48
CA MET A 268 11.16 -11.93 23.36
C MET A 268 10.70 -10.82 24.30
N ASP A 269 11.60 -9.95 24.76
CA ASP A 269 11.25 -8.80 25.61
C ASP A 269 10.28 -7.85 24.90
N VAL A 270 10.51 -7.60 23.61
CA VAL A 270 9.58 -6.79 22.80
C VAL A 270 8.24 -7.52 22.64
N VAL A 271 8.27 -8.81 22.31
CA VAL A 271 7.04 -9.57 22.03
C VAL A 271 6.15 -9.75 23.26
N LEU A 272 6.74 -10.09 24.41
CA LEU A 272 6.00 -10.36 25.65
C LEU A 272 5.80 -9.10 26.50
N GLY A 273 6.81 -8.25 26.60
CA GLY A 273 6.77 -7.03 27.40
C GLY A 273 6.02 -5.90 26.70
N ASP A 274 6.54 -5.45 25.55
CA ASP A 274 6.01 -4.25 24.89
C ASP A 274 4.68 -4.53 24.16
N TYR A 275 4.60 -5.64 23.43
CA TYR A 275 3.43 -6.00 22.63
C TYR A 275 2.41 -6.85 23.40
N GLY A 276 2.77 -7.37 24.58
CA GLY A 276 1.86 -8.14 25.41
C GLY A 276 1.27 -9.35 24.69
N LEU A 277 2.07 -10.14 23.97
CA LEU A 277 1.59 -11.33 23.24
C LEU A 277 0.69 -12.22 24.13
N VAL A 278 1.08 -12.38 25.40
CA VAL A 278 0.19 -12.88 26.46
C VAL A 278 -0.52 -11.69 27.09
N HIS A 279 -1.64 -11.30 26.48
CA HIS A 279 -2.40 -10.12 26.85
C HIS A 279 -3.32 -10.36 28.06
N ASP A 280 -3.76 -9.26 28.67
CA ASP A 280 -4.70 -9.31 29.77
C ASP A 280 -6.04 -9.92 29.35
N GLY A 281 -6.52 -10.86 30.15
CA GLY A 281 -7.77 -11.56 29.90
C GLY A 281 -8.13 -12.52 31.04
N PRO A 282 -9.32 -13.16 30.97
CA PRO A 282 -9.84 -13.98 32.06
C PRO A 282 -8.92 -15.14 32.48
N VAL A 283 -8.07 -15.60 31.57
CA VAL A 283 -7.15 -16.73 31.76
C VAL A 283 -5.68 -16.31 31.92
N LYS A 284 -5.38 -15.01 31.99
CA LYS A 284 -4.00 -14.49 32.15
C LYS A 284 -3.24 -15.15 33.31
N PRO A 285 -3.82 -15.34 34.51
CA PRO A 285 -3.10 -15.99 35.60
C PRO A 285 -2.69 -17.44 35.30
N PHE A 286 -3.45 -18.14 34.45
CA PHE A 286 -3.09 -19.48 34.01
C PHE A 286 -1.95 -19.43 32.98
N HIS A 287 -2.02 -18.54 31.99
CA HIS A 287 -0.95 -18.36 31.01
C HIS A 287 0.39 -17.99 31.67
N ASP A 288 0.36 -17.10 32.67
CA ASP A 288 1.56 -16.68 33.41
C ASP A 288 2.20 -17.85 34.17
N ARG A 289 1.39 -18.75 34.74
CA ARG A 289 1.92 -19.97 35.36
C ARG A 289 2.54 -20.90 34.33
N VAL A 290 1.92 -21.06 33.16
CA VAL A 290 2.48 -21.90 32.09
C VAL A 290 3.84 -21.36 31.62
N LEU A 291 3.99 -20.04 31.45
CA LEU A 291 5.29 -19.43 31.10
C LEU A 291 6.34 -19.73 32.19
N ALA A 292 5.99 -19.50 33.46
CA ALA A 292 6.88 -19.77 34.59
C ALA A 292 7.27 -21.26 34.72
N GLU A 293 6.31 -22.18 34.55
CA GLU A 293 6.53 -23.63 34.63
C GLU A 293 7.39 -24.16 33.47
N THR A 294 7.26 -23.56 32.28
CA THR A 294 8.05 -23.94 31.10
C THR A 294 9.39 -23.22 30.98
N GLY A 295 9.65 -22.23 31.85
CA GLY A 295 10.87 -21.42 31.84
C GLY A 295 10.96 -20.45 30.66
N LEU A 296 9.83 -20.13 30.05
CA LEU A 296 9.75 -19.04 29.08
C LEU A 296 9.70 -17.70 29.82
N PRO A 297 10.32 -16.63 29.27
CA PRO A 297 10.24 -15.29 29.84
C PRO A 297 8.80 -14.78 29.91
#